data_AF-A0A5C4QCC9-F1
#
_entry.id   AF-A0A5C4QCC9-F1
#
_cell.length_a   1.000
_cell.length_b   1.000
_cell.length_c   1.000
_cell.angle_alpha   90.00
_cell.angle_beta   90.00
_cell.angle_gamma   90.00
#
_symmetry.space_group_name_H-M   'P 1'
#
loop_
_entity.id
_entity.type
_entity.pdbx_description
1 polymer ?
#
loop_
_entity_poly.entity_id
_entity_poly.type
_entity_poly.pdbx_seq_one_letter_code
_entity_poly.pdbx_strand_id
1 'polypeptide(L)'
;MTTEGFREVDDDLLADYLGGALDGTPQQAEVARLVDSDPAWAEAHARLGSALTQVRADLADWAEPSPVMPPAVADRLLAALAAAADDTAAAPGVVPAQGGAGRRPGPVAVAAVAVVGVALGLNQLSMNASDTAGTSALNQPASAPEGAATAGWFRA
;
A
#
# COMPACT_ATOMS: atom_id res chain seq x y z
N MET A 1 -19.34 -31.18 32.61
CA MET A 1 -19.38 -30.13 31.58
C MET A 1 -19.95 -28.90 32.26
N THR A 2 -19.07 -28.05 32.77
CA THR A 2 -19.44 -26.80 33.44
C THR A 2 -19.81 -25.77 32.37
N THR A 3 -20.76 -24.92 32.72
CA THR A 3 -21.40 -23.90 31.90
C THR A 3 -20.45 -22.72 31.67
N GLU A 4 -19.30 -22.94 31.02
CA GLU A 4 -18.27 -21.92 30.76
C GLU A 4 -18.41 -21.43 29.31
N GLY A 5 -19.44 -20.63 29.07
CA GLY A 5 -19.63 -19.91 27.80
C GLY A 5 -18.82 -18.61 27.73
N PHE A 6 -17.61 -18.60 28.30
CA PHE A 6 -16.66 -17.51 28.06
C PHE A 6 -16.00 -17.80 26.72
N ARG A 7 -16.32 -16.97 25.73
CA ARG A 7 -15.70 -17.03 24.41
C ARG A 7 -14.19 -16.93 24.64
N GLU A 8 -13.49 -17.99 24.28
CA GLU A 8 -12.03 -18.02 24.17
C GLU A 8 -11.53 -16.71 23.54
N VAL A 9 -10.44 -16.16 24.07
CA VAL A 9 -9.88 -14.90 23.59
C VAL A 9 -9.58 -15.04 22.10
N ASP A 10 -10.12 -14.12 21.30
CA ASP A 10 -9.84 -14.06 19.87
C ASP A 10 -8.57 -13.22 19.67
N ASP A 11 -7.43 -13.91 19.53
CA ASP A 11 -6.12 -13.28 19.40
C ASP A 11 -5.99 -12.45 18.11
N ASP A 12 -6.68 -12.83 17.03
CA ASP A 12 -6.68 -12.08 15.76
C ASP A 12 -7.45 -10.77 15.94
N LEU A 13 -8.63 -10.82 16.57
CA LEU A 13 -9.41 -9.62 16.87
C LEU A 13 -8.67 -8.68 17.84
N LEU A 14 -7.93 -9.23 18.80
CA LEU A 14 -7.12 -8.45 19.72
C LEU A 14 -5.90 -7.82 19.03
N ALA A 15 -5.31 -8.51 18.05
CA ALA A 15 -4.25 -7.95 17.21
C ALA A 15 -4.78 -6.81 16.33
N ASP A 16 -5.98 -6.95 15.74
CA ASP A 16 -6.64 -5.88 14.99
C ASP A 16 -6.94 -4.65 15.88
N TYR A 17 -7.36 -4.90 17.13
CA TYR A 17 -7.58 -3.84 18.12
C TYR A 17 -6.28 -3.10 18.46
N LEU A 18 -5.20 -3.83 18.77
CA LEU A 18 -3.89 -3.24 19.11
C LEU A 18 -3.23 -2.55 17.90
N GLY A 19 -3.46 -3.06 16.69
CA GLY A 19 -3.00 -2.48 15.45
C GLY A 19 -3.78 -1.25 14.99
N GLY A 20 -4.86 -0.89 15.69
CA GLY A 20 -5.74 0.23 15.32
C GLY A 20 -6.63 -0.06 14.10
N ALA A 21 -6.67 -1.29 13.60
CA ALA A 21 -7.52 -1.68 12.47
C ALA A 21 -9.02 -1.54 12.79
N LEU A 22 -9.37 -1.58 14.08
CA LEU A 22 -10.72 -1.37 14.57
C LEU A 22 -11.05 0.11 14.84
N ASP A 23 -10.13 1.06 14.65
CA ASP A 23 -10.37 2.46 15.02
C ASP A 23 -11.59 3.04 14.28
N GLY A 24 -12.51 3.61 15.07
CA GLY A 24 -13.77 4.17 14.55
C GLY A 24 -14.85 3.13 14.23
N THR A 25 -14.58 1.83 14.44
CA THR A 25 -15.59 0.76 14.33
C THR A 25 -16.29 0.52 15.67
N PRO A 26 -17.56 0.06 15.67
CA PRO A 26 -18.23 -0.37 16.89
C PRO A 26 -17.49 -1.49 17.64
N GLN A 27 -16.78 -2.34 16.91
CA GLN A 27 -16.00 -3.46 17.43
C GLN A 27 -14.87 -2.99 18.35
N GLN A 28 -14.31 -1.80 18.13
CA GLN A 28 -13.33 -1.21 19.05
C GLN A 28 -13.86 -1.08 20.48
N ALA A 29 -15.09 -0.56 20.63
CA ALA A 29 -15.71 -0.38 21.94
C ALA A 29 -16.08 -1.72 22.59
N GLU A 30 -16.42 -2.72 21.77
CA GLU A 30 -16.68 -4.09 22.24
C GLU A 30 -15.42 -4.72 22.83
N VAL A 31 -14.30 -4.70 22.08
CA VAL A 31 -13.02 -5.25 22.54
C VAL A 31 -12.51 -4.47 23.76
N ALA A 32 -12.61 -3.15 23.77
CA ALA A 32 -12.24 -2.33 24.92
C ALA A 32 -13.01 -2.72 26.19
N ARG A 33 -14.33 -2.99 26.06
CA ARG A 33 -15.13 -3.48 27.18
C ARG A 33 -14.72 -4.87 27.63
N LEU A 34 -14.40 -5.78 26.69
CA LEU A 34 -13.91 -7.12 27.03
C LEU A 34 -12.57 -7.05 27.77
N VAL A 35 -11.62 -6.24 27.31
CA VAL A 35 -10.33 -6.01 27.97
C VAL A 35 -10.51 -5.44 29.39
N ASP A 36 -11.53 -4.59 29.62
CA ASP A 36 -11.81 -4.01 30.94
C ASP A 36 -12.54 -4.98 31.89
N SER A 37 -13.43 -5.82 31.36
CA SER A 37 -14.35 -6.64 32.16
C SER A 37 -13.98 -8.12 32.28
N ASP A 38 -13.20 -8.65 31.34
CA ASP A 38 -12.79 -10.05 31.30
C ASP A 38 -11.28 -10.20 31.60
N PRO A 39 -10.90 -10.88 32.70
CA PRO A 39 -9.50 -11.08 33.07
C PRO A 39 -8.65 -11.79 32.01
N ALA A 40 -9.23 -12.72 31.24
CA ALA A 40 -8.48 -13.45 30.23
C ALA A 40 -8.11 -12.54 29.05
N TRP A 41 -9.04 -11.68 28.62
CA TRP A 41 -8.80 -10.64 27.62
C TRP A 41 -7.78 -9.60 28.10
N ALA A 42 -7.88 -9.18 29.37
CA ALA A 42 -6.93 -8.25 29.97
C ALA A 42 -5.50 -8.81 29.99
N GLU A 43 -5.34 -10.09 30.37
CA GLU A 43 -4.04 -10.75 30.40
C GLU A 43 -3.44 -10.91 29.00
N ALA A 44 -4.25 -11.36 28.04
CA ALA A 44 -3.81 -11.50 26.65
C ALA A 44 -3.39 -10.14 26.05
N HIS A 45 -4.18 -9.09 26.28
CA HIS A 45 -3.88 -7.73 25.83
C HIS A 45 -2.55 -7.23 26.42
N ALA A 46 -2.34 -7.43 27.73
CA ALA A 46 -1.09 -7.04 28.40
C ALA A 46 0.12 -7.80 27.84
N ARG A 47 -0.02 -9.12 27.60
CA ARG A 47 1.04 -9.96 27.04
C ARG A 47 1.42 -9.51 25.63
N LEU A 48 0.44 -9.28 24.77
CA LEU A 48 0.66 -8.86 23.40
C LEU A 48 1.22 -7.43 23.31
N GLY A 49 0.72 -6.50 24.13
CA GLY A 49 1.25 -5.14 24.22
C GLY A 49 2.71 -5.09 24.67
N SER A 50 3.10 -5.94 25.61
CA SER A 50 4.50 -6.08 26.04
C SER A 50 5.39 -6.61 24.90
N ALA A 51 4.94 -7.66 24.19
CA ALA A 51 5.66 -8.23 23.06
C ALA A 51 5.85 -7.20 21.93
N LEU A 52 4.81 -6.43 21.59
CA LEU A 52 4.90 -5.36 20.59
C LEU A 52 5.90 -4.27 20.98
N THR A 53 5.96 -3.93 22.28
CA THR A 53 6.94 -2.96 22.80
C THR A 53 8.37 -3.47 22.63
N GLN A 54 8.61 -4.76 22.90
CA GLN A 54 9.92 -5.39 22.70
C GLN A 54 10.32 -5.42 21.23
N VAL A 55 9.44 -5.86 20.34
CA VAL A 55 9.70 -5.87 18.89
C VAL A 55 10.02 -4.47 18.38
N ARG A 56 9.29 -3.44 18.85
CA ARG A 56 9.57 -2.05 18.49
C ARG A 56 10.94 -1.58 18.97
N ALA A 57 11.36 -1.99 20.16
CA ALA A 57 12.70 -1.69 20.68
C ALA A 57 13.78 -2.38 19.84
N ASP A 58 13.62 -3.67 19.57
CA ASP A 58 14.56 -4.45 18.75
C ASP A 58 14.72 -3.83 17.36
N LEU A 59 13.62 -3.39 16.74
CA LEU A 59 13.65 -2.72 15.44
C LEU A 59 14.30 -1.34 15.49
N ALA A 60 14.10 -0.58 16.57
CA ALA A 60 14.74 0.72 16.75
C ALA A 60 16.25 0.56 16.91
N ASP A 61 16.68 -0.41 17.70
CA ASP A 61 18.10 -0.73 17.87
C ASP A 61 18.73 -1.18 16.55
N TRP A 62 18.00 -1.95 15.74
CA TRP A 62 18.47 -2.40 14.43
C TRP A 62 18.53 -1.28 13.39
N ALA A 63 17.75 -0.22 13.57
CA ALA A 63 17.68 0.92 12.67
C ALA A 63 18.78 1.97 12.92
N GLU A 64 19.69 1.77 13.87
CA GLU A 64 20.77 2.72 14.17
C GLU A 64 22.04 2.49 13.30
N PRO A 65 22.64 3.54 12.71
CA PRO A 65 22.19 4.93 12.73
C PRO A 65 20.94 5.14 11.87
N SER A 66 20.01 5.95 12.38
CA SER A 66 18.74 6.21 11.70
C SER A 66 18.94 6.54 10.21
N PRO A 67 18.31 5.78 9.29
CA PRO A 67 18.49 6.01 7.86
C PRO A 67 17.90 7.35 7.45
N VAL A 68 18.71 8.19 6.81
CA VAL A 68 18.27 9.51 6.34
C VAL A 68 17.45 9.37 5.06
N MET A 69 16.20 9.83 5.08
CA MET A 69 15.36 9.89 3.88
C MET A 69 15.89 10.96 2.90
N PRO A 70 16.12 10.62 1.61
CA PRO A 70 16.52 11.62 0.62
C PRO A 70 15.45 12.72 0.47
N PRO A 71 15.83 14.00 0.39
CA PRO A 71 14.87 15.12 0.40
C PRO A 71 13.89 15.04 -0.77
N ALA A 72 14.35 14.64 -1.96
CA ALA A 72 13.48 14.47 -3.12
C ALA A 72 12.37 13.41 -2.91
N VAL A 73 12.63 12.39 -2.09
CA VAL A 73 11.61 11.38 -1.72
C VAL A 73 10.62 11.98 -0.73
N ALA A 74 11.11 12.70 0.27
CA ALA A 74 10.26 13.40 1.24
C ALA A 74 9.33 14.41 0.54
N ASP A 75 9.87 15.24 -0.35
CA ASP A 75 9.11 16.22 -1.13
C ASP A 75 8.03 15.55 -1.98
N ARG A 76 8.36 14.42 -2.62
CA ARG A 76 7.38 13.65 -3.41
C ARG A 76 6.27 13.07 -2.54
N LEU A 77 6.59 12.54 -1.36
CA LEU A 77 5.59 12.01 -0.43
C LEU A 77 4.68 13.12 0.10
N LEU A 78 5.25 14.27 0.48
CA LEU A 78 4.48 15.42 0.94
C LEU A 78 3.56 15.97 -0.15
N ALA A 79 4.04 16.08 -1.39
CA ALA A 79 3.22 16.49 -2.53
C ALA A 79 2.07 15.51 -2.81
N ALA A 80 2.34 14.20 -2.76
CA ALA A 80 1.32 13.17 -2.95
C ALA A 80 0.24 13.21 -1.85
N LEU A 81 0.63 13.45 -0.60
CA LEU A 81 -0.30 13.57 0.52
C LEU A 81 -1.17 14.82 0.42
N ALA A 82 -0.60 15.96 -0.02
CA ALA A 82 -1.36 17.19 -0.24
C ALA A 82 -2.43 17.00 -1.33
N ALA A 83 -2.05 16.39 -2.46
CA ALA A 83 -2.99 16.11 -3.55
C ALA A 83 -4.15 15.19 -3.11
N ALA A 84 -3.88 14.17 -2.29
CA ALA A 84 -4.91 13.28 -1.77
C ALA A 84 -5.90 13.98 -0.83
N ALA A 85 -5.44 14.98 -0.06
CA ALA A 85 -6.30 15.78 0.80
C ALA A 85 -7.28 16.65 -0.02
N ASP A 86 -6.81 17.21 -1.13
CA ASP A 86 -7.64 18.03 -2.03
C ASP A 86 -8.71 17.21 -2.76
N ASP A 87 -8.39 16.00 -3.21
CA ASP A 87 -9.35 15.09 -3.86
C ASP A 87 -10.49 14.65 -2.91
N THR A 88 -10.19 14.49 -1.62
CA THR A 88 -11.19 14.15 -0.60
C THR A 88 -12.18 15.30 -0.36
N ALA A 89 -11.76 16.55 -0.57
CA ALA A 89 -12.60 17.73 -0.41
C ALA A 89 -13.51 18.03 -1.63
N ALA A 90 -13.17 17.49 -2.82
CA ALA A 90 -13.80 17.88 -4.09
C ALA A 90 -14.93 16.95 -4.59
N ALA A 91 -15.14 15.77 -3.99
CA ALA A 91 -16.10 14.78 -4.52
C ALA A 91 -17.40 14.68 -3.69
N PRO A 92 -18.59 14.96 -4.25
CA PRO A 92 -19.83 14.38 -3.75
C PRO A 92 -19.90 12.91 -4.19
N GLY A 93 -19.89 11.99 -3.23
CA GLY A 93 -19.78 10.56 -3.44
C GLY A 93 -20.85 9.98 -4.38
N VAL A 94 -20.47 9.66 -5.61
CA VAL A 94 -21.22 8.78 -6.51
C VAL A 94 -20.23 7.84 -7.17
N VAL A 95 -20.27 6.57 -6.76
CA VAL A 95 -19.47 5.48 -7.32
C VAL A 95 -20.31 4.74 -8.38
N PRO A 96 -19.81 4.53 -9.62
CA PRO A 96 -20.56 3.81 -10.66
C PRO A 96 -20.59 2.31 -10.36
N ALA A 97 -21.79 1.74 -10.33
CA ALA A 97 -22.02 0.31 -10.16
C ALA A 97 -21.55 -0.46 -11.41
N GLN A 98 -20.51 -1.30 -11.27
CA GLN A 98 -20.20 -2.31 -12.29
C GLN A 98 -21.12 -3.53 -12.11
N GLY A 99 -21.95 -3.77 -13.12
CA GLY A 99 -23.00 -4.78 -13.12
C GLY A 99 -22.47 -6.21 -13.25
N GLY A 100 -22.80 -7.05 -12.27
CA GLY A 100 -22.78 -8.50 -12.37
C GLY A 100 -24.14 -9.02 -12.80
N ALA A 101 -24.19 -9.74 -13.92
CA ALA A 101 -25.38 -10.39 -14.43
C ALA A 101 -25.88 -11.50 -13.48
N GLY A 102 -27.18 -11.47 -13.16
CA GLY A 102 -27.99 -12.69 -13.03
C GLY A 102 -28.35 -13.22 -11.64
N ARG A 103 -29.29 -12.59 -10.92
CA ARG A 103 -30.51 -13.26 -10.40
C ARG A 103 -31.54 -12.24 -9.87
N ARG A 104 -32.83 -12.58 -10.06
CA ARG A 104 -34.05 -11.81 -9.80
C ARG A 104 -34.39 -11.59 -8.29
N PRO A 105 -35.36 -10.73 -7.94
CA PRO A 105 -35.26 -9.75 -6.84
C PRO A 105 -35.90 -10.19 -5.51
N GLY A 106 -35.37 -9.63 -4.42
CA GLY A 106 -36.03 -9.53 -3.11
C GLY A 106 -35.52 -8.28 -2.38
N PRO A 107 -36.34 -7.55 -1.61
CA PRO A 107 -35.91 -6.29 -1.00
C PRO A 107 -35.15 -6.61 0.28
N VAL A 108 -33.82 -6.69 0.19
CA VAL A 108 -32.94 -6.76 1.36
C VAL A 108 -32.14 -5.47 1.39
N ALA A 109 -32.29 -4.70 2.45
CA ALA A 109 -31.51 -3.50 2.72
C ALA A 109 -30.03 -3.92 2.82
N VAL A 110 -29.23 -3.56 1.81
CA VAL A 110 -27.81 -3.85 1.76
C VAL A 110 -27.08 -2.78 2.56
N ALA A 111 -26.60 -3.14 3.76
CA ALA A 111 -25.54 -2.40 4.42
C ALA A 111 -24.25 -2.64 3.62
N ALA A 112 -23.75 -1.59 2.97
CA ALA A 112 -22.56 -1.64 2.14
C ALA A 112 -21.31 -1.71 3.04
N VAL A 113 -20.68 -2.87 3.10
CA VAL A 113 -19.30 -3.01 3.59
C VAL A 113 -18.39 -2.91 2.37
N ALA A 114 -17.64 -1.82 2.27
CA ALA A 114 -16.69 -1.57 1.18
C ALA A 114 -15.30 -2.07 1.59
N VAL A 115 -14.81 -3.09 0.90
CA VAL A 115 -13.39 -3.48 0.90
C VAL A 115 -12.71 -2.71 -0.23
N VAL A 116 -11.76 -1.83 0.12
CA VAL A 116 -10.98 -1.05 -0.84
C VAL A 116 -9.81 -1.89 -1.35
N GLY A 117 -9.83 -2.21 -2.65
CA GLY A 117 -8.68 -2.73 -3.37
C GLY A 117 -7.73 -1.60 -3.76
N VAL A 118 -6.50 -1.65 -3.27
CA VAL A 118 -5.41 -0.75 -3.67
C VAL A 118 -4.97 -1.12 -5.09
N ALA A 119 -5.38 -0.32 -6.09
CA ALA A 119 -4.83 -0.38 -7.44
C ALA A 119 -3.63 0.57 -7.55
N LEU A 120 -2.42 0.03 -7.40
CA LEU A 120 -1.17 0.73 -7.73
C LEU A 120 -1.11 0.99 -9.24
N GLY A 121 -1.23 2.26 -9.64
CA GLY A 121 -1.22 2.70 -11.03
C GLY A 121 0.18 2.69 -11.65
N LEU A 122 0.43 1.76 -12.58
CA LEU A 122 1.61 1.69 -13.46
C LEU A 122 1.41 2.42 -14.81
N ASN A 123 0.67 3.54 -14.85
CA ASN A 123 0.24 4.12 -16.15
C ASN A 123 1.15 5.22 -16.75
N GLN A 124 2.32 5.53 -16.16
CA GLN A 124 3.14 6.67 -16.61
C GLN A 124 4.44 6.30 -17.35
N LEU A 125 4.43 5.22 -18.13
CA LEU A 125 5.59 4.83 -18.96
C LEU A 125 5.33 4.85 -20.48
N SER A 126 4.13 5.24 -20.94
CA SER A 126 3.75 5.10 -22.35
C SER A 126 3.53 6.42 -23.12
N MET A 127 3.90 7.58 -22.57
CA MET A 127 3.74 8.87 -23.25
C MET A 127 4.99 9.75 -23.06
N ASN A 128 6.10 9.39 -23.70
CA ASN A 128 7.20 10.34 -23.99
C ASN A 128 8.00 9.96 -25.26
N ALA A 129 7.46 9.07 -26.09
CA ALA A 129 8.10 8.63 -27.33
C ALA A 129 7.25 9.01 -28.55
N SER A 130 6.94 10.30 -28.72
CA SER A 130 6.49 10.90 -29.97
C SER A 130 6.37 12.41 -29.75
N ASP A 131 7.45 13.15 -30.04
CA ASP A 131 7.42 14.47 -30.69
C ASP A 131 8.80 15.13 -30.60
N THR A 132 9.69 14.78 -31.51
CA THR A 132 10.68 15.71 -32.04
C THR A 132 10.86 15.38 -33.51
N ALA A 133 9.91 15.84 -34.32
CA ALA A 133 10.06 15.93 -35.77
C ALA A 133 10.03 17.42 -36.16
N GLY A 134 11.15 17.90 -36.67
CA GLY A 134 11.21 19.10 -37.52
C GLY A 134 12.26 20.14 -37.12
N THR A 135 13.42 20.14 -37.79
CA THR A 135 13.69 21.07 -38.93
C THR A 135 15.13 20.93 -39.46
N SER A 136 15.21 20.48 -40.72
CA SER A 136 16.08 20.91 -41.83
C SER A 136 17.56 21.31 -41.61
N ALA A 137 18.48 20.57 -42.26
CA ALA A 137 19.53 21.17 -43.12
C ALA A 137 20.20 20.12 -44.05
N LEU A 138 19.91 20.24 -45.35
CA LEU A 138 20.83 20.26 -46.50
C LEU A 138 21.95 19.20 -46.65
N ASN A 139 21.73 18.29 -47.62
CA ASN A 139 22.52 18.08 -48.84
C ASN A 139 24.06 17.93 -48.74
N GLN A 140 24.57 16.74 -49.10
CA GLN A 140 25.66 16.45 -50.07
C GLN A 140 26.46 15.19 -49.66
N PRO A 141 26.64 14.19 -50.55
CA PRO A 141 27.36 12.95 -50.25
C PRO A 141 28.87 13.08 -50.53
N ALA A 142 29.70 12.40 -49.74
CA ALA A 142 31.10 12.18 -50.04
C ALA A 142 31.46 10.70 -49.83
N SER A 143 31.84 10.06 -50.92
CA SER A 143 32.34 8.69 -51.02
C SER A 143 33.67 8.47 -50.28
N ALA A 144 33.95 7.19 -49.98
CA ALA A 144 35.24 6.46 -50.03
C ALA A 144 35.53 5.64 -48.75
N PRO A 145 36.39 4.62 -48.81
CA PRO A 145 36.28 3.42 -49.66
C PRO A 145 36.45 2.12 -48.86
N GLU A 146 36.01 1.00 -49.44
CA GLU A 146 36.52 -0.32 -49.07
C GLU A 146 38.04 -0.40 -49.33
N GLY A 147 38.77 -1.04 -48.42
CA GLY A 147 40.07 -1.62 -48.77
C GLY A 147 41.13 -1.63 -47.67
N ALA A 148 41.52 -2.85 -47.30
CA ALA A 148 42.84 -3.28 -46.80
C ALA A 148 43.15 -3.15 -45.30
N ALA A 149 43.08 -4.29 -44.59
CA ALA A 149 44.23 -5.02 -44.02
C ALA A 149 43.69 -6.00 -42.95
N THR A 150 43.47 -7.30 -43.21
CA THR A 150 44.46 -8.41 -43.22
C THR A 150 45.62 -8.29 -42.24
N ALA A 151 45.80 -9.37 -41.46
CA ALA A 151 46.89 -9.75 -40.54
C ALA A 151 46.68 -9.30 -39.07
N GLY A 152 46.76 -10.17 -38.06
CA GLY A 152 47.41 -11.47 -37.97
C GLY A 152 46.87 -12.34 -36.83
N TRP A 153 47.12 -13.64 -37.02
CA TRP A 153 46.70 -14.82 -36.30
C TRP A 153 47.92 -15.38 -35.53
N PHE A 154 47.66 -16.04 -34.40
CA PHE A 154 48.55 -16.81 -33.50
C PHE A 154 49.53 -16.07 -32.57
N ARG A 155 49.47 -16.37 -31.25
CA ARG A 155 50.23 -17.48 -30.63
C ARG A 155 49.87 -17.70 -29.14
N ALA A 156 49.54 -18.93 -28.76
CA ALA A 156 49.84 -19.59 -27.47
C ALA A 156 50.01 -21.08 -27.74
#